data_AF-A0A938IGZ8-F1
#
_entry.id   AF-A0A938IGZ8-F1
#
_cell.length_a   1.000
_cell.length_b   1.000
_cell.length_c   1.000
_cell.angle_alpha   90.00
_cell.angle_beta   90.00
_cell.angle_gamma   90.00
#
_symmetry.space_group_name_H-M   'P 1'
#
loop_
_entity.id
_entity.type
_entity.pdbx_description
1 polymer ?
#
loop_
_entity_poly.entity_id
_entity_poly.type
_entity_poly.pdbx_seq_one_letter_code
_entity_poly.pdbx_strand_id
1 'polypeptide(L)'
;MTGGTSTKSRVLTPRRGRWSQAELARLRELYGRRELAVVARELRRPLDSVQRMAYQVFPGETRSGPWTAAEIQRLRECLGCSAPEVIAQVLGRPLAEVQGQIVELGRQQKSGKWTRQEVAELKRVYGTRTDEDLACIFSRSIESIRAKAD
;
A
#
# COMPACT_ATOMS: atom_id res chain seq x y z
N MET A 1 -14.00 -8.36 -50.31
CA MET A 1 -13.27 -9.46 -49.66
C MET A 1 -12.30 -8.86 -48.66
N THR A 2 -12.27 -9.44 -47.47
CA THR A 2 -11.80 -8.90 -46.18
C THR A 2 -10.30 -8.63 -46.11
N GLY A 3 -9.92 -7.37 -45.84
CA GLY A 3 -8.59 -7.01 -45.34
C GLY A 3 -8.64 -6.80 -43.84
N GLY A 4 -8.54 -7.89 -43.07
CA GLY A 4 -8.48 -7.82 -41.60
C GLY A 4 -7.19 -7.15 -41.14
N THR A 5 -7.29 -5.94 -40.59
CA THR A 5 -6.18 -5.31 -39.86
C THR A 5 -5.99 -6.05 -38.55
N SER A 6 -5.03 -6.97 -38.54
CA SER A 6 -4.56 -7.65 -37.34
C SER A 6 -3.86 -6.64 -36.43
N THR A 7 -4.57 -6.16 -35.41
CA THR A 7 -4.01 -5.42 -34.28
C THR A 7 -2.94 -6.29 -33.61
N LYS A 8 -1.66 -6.08 -33.94
CA LYS A 8 -0.54 -6.67 -33.20
C LYS A 8 -0.54 -6.05 -31.81
N SER A 9 -1.19 -6.71 -30.85
CA SER A 9 -0.97 -6.50 -29.43
C SER A 9 0.52 -6.61 -29.16
N ARG A 10 1.18 -5.47 -28.92
CA ARG A 10 2.60 -5.41 -28.62
C ARG A 10 2.83 -6.08 -27.27
N VAL A 11 3.18 -7.36 -27.30
CA VAL A 11 3.55 -8.13 -26.10
C VAL A 11 4.75 -7.43 -25.47
N LEU A 12 4.50 -6.63 -24.42
CA LEU A 12 5.54 -5.92 -23.70
C LEU A 12 6.36 -6.96 -22.93
N THR A 13 7.53 -7.27 -23.46
CA THR A 13 8.45 -8.23 -22.85
C THR A 13 8.93 -7.66 -21.50
N PRO A 14 8.81 -8.41 -20.39
CA PRO A 14 9.29 -7.95 -19.09
C PRO A 14 10.79 -7.67 -19.14
N ARG A 15 11.24 -6.59 -18.49
CA ARG A 15 12.67 -6.27 -18.41
C ARG A 15 13.39 -7.28 -17.54
N ARG A 16 14.50 -7.82 -18.07
CA ARG A 16 15.42 -8.73 -17.39
C ARG A 16 16.79 -8.05 -17.29
N GLY A 17 17.50 -8.22 -16.18
CA GLY A 17 18.84 -7.64 -15.97
C GLY A 17 18.96 -6.77 -14.71
N ARG A 18 20.06 -6.00 -14.62
CA ARG A 18 20.40 -5.14 -13.46
C ARG A 18 19.29 -4.12 -13.18
N TRP A 19 19.11 -3.78 -11.91
CA TRP A 19 18.20 -2.74 -11.47
C TRP A 19 18.88 -1.38 -11.55
N SER A 20 18.22 -0.43 -12.21
CA SER A 20 18.67 0.97 -12.27
C SER A 20 18.30 1.72 -10.99
N GLN A 21 18.98 2.84 -10.72
CA GLN A 21 18.65 3.69 -9.58
C GLN A 21 17.21 4.24 -9.65
N ALA A 22 16.73 4.58 -10.85
CA ALA A 22 15.35 5.03 -11.05
C ALA A 22 14.32 3.95 -10.72
N GLU A 23 14.58 2.68 -11.08
CA GLU A 23 13.70 1.56 -10.71
C GLU A 23 13.72 1.31 -9.20
N LEU A 24 14.88 1.45 -8.56
CA LEU A 24 14.99 1.31 -7.10
C LEU A 24 14.30 2.46 -6.35
N ALA A 25 14.35 3.68 -6.88
CA ALA A 25 13.63 4.83 -6.34
C ALA A 25 12.12 4.62 -6.47
N ARG A 26 11.66 4.19 -7.66
CA ARG A 26 10.25 3.90 -7.91
C ARG A 26 9.74 2.72 -7.08
N LEU A 27 10.54 1.68 -6.89
CA LEU A 27 10.22 0.59 -5.97
C LEU A 27 10.04 1.11 -4.54
N ARG A 28 10.94 1.98 -4.06
CA ARG A 28 10.83 2.56 -2.71
C ARG A 28 9.58 3.40 -2.52
N GLU A 29 9.18 4.11 -3.56
CA GLU A 29 7.98 4.95 -3.55
C GLU A 29 6.69 4.13 -3.51
N LEU A 30 6.63 3.03 -4.27
CA LEU A 30 5.41 2.26 -4.49
C LEU A 30 5.22 1.09 -3.52
N TYR A 31 6.29 0.41 -3.11
CA TYR A 31 6.20 -0.78 -2.28
C TYR A 31 5.52 -0.47 -0.94
N GLY A 32 4.55 -1.28 -0.55
CA GLY A 32 3.68 -1.02 0.61
C GLY A 32 2.47 -0.13 0.30
N ARG A 33 2.56 0.83 -0.64
CA ARG A 33 1.45 1.73 -1.01
C ARG A 33 0.56 1.20 -2.12
N ARG A 34 1.04 0.18 -2.83
CA ARG A 34 0.36 -0.47 -3.94
C ARG A 34 0.56 -1.96 -3.82
N GLU A 35 -0.41 -2.71 -4.34
CA GLU A 35 -0.30 -4.16 -4.47
C GLU A 35 0.94 -4.53 -5.30
N LEU A 36 1.66 -5.57 -4.89
CA LEU A 36 2.92 -5.97 -5.51
C LEU A 36 2.80 -6.25 -7.02
N ALA A 37 1.66 -6.80 -7.45
CA ALA A 37 1.37 -7.03 -8.87
C ALA A 37 1.26 -5.71 -9.66
N VAL A 38 0.66 -4.68 -9.07
CA VAL A 38 0.59 -3.33 -9.67
C VAL A 38 1.99 -2.72 -9.76
N VAL A 39 2.79 -2.83 -8.69
CA VAL A 39 4.19 -2.36 -8.69
C VAL A 39 5.00 -3.05 -9.80
N ALA A 40 4.83 -4.37 -9.95
CA ALA A 40 5.52 -5.15 -10.98
C ALA A 40 5.17 -4.68 -12.40
N ARG A 41 3.88 -4.41 -12.65
CA ARG A 41 3.41 -3.85 -13.91
C ARG A 41 3.98 -2.46 -14.17
N GLU A 42 3.99 -1.57 -13.18
CA GLU A 42 4.55 -0.21 -13.31
C GLU A 42 6.05 -0.23 -13.61
N LEU A 43 6.80 -1.10 -12.94
CA LEU A 43 8.24 -1.29 -13.17
C LEU A 43 8.54 -2.07 -14.45
N ARG A 44 7.53 -2.69 -15.08
CA ARG A 44 7.67 -3.64 -16.20
C ARG A 44 8.66 -4.76 -15.89
N ARG A 45 8.57 -5.30 -14.67
CA ARG A 45 9.43 -6.36 -14.13
C ARG A 45 8.56 -7.56 -13.72
N PRO A 46 9.07 -8.80 -13.80
CA PRO A 46 8.36 -9.96 -13.26
C PRO A 46 8.10 -9.81 -11.76
N LEU A 47 6.94 -10.28 -11.28
CA LEU A 47 6.53 -10.19 -9.88
C LEU A 47 7.60 -10.74 -8.92
N ASP A 48 8.10 -11.95 -9.19
CA ASP A 48 9.15 -12.58 -8.38
C ASP A 48 10.46 -11.76 -8.34
N SER A 49 10.77 -11.06 -9.44
CA SER A 49 11.95 -10.18 -9.48
C SER A 49 11.76 -8.97 -8.58
N VAL A 50 10.55 -8.43 -8.53
CA VAL A 50 10.20 -7.26 -7.71
C VAL A 50 10.16 -7.66 -6.26
N GLN A 51 9.57 -8.82 -5.94
CA GLN A 51 9.56 -9.39 -4.59
C GLN A 51 10.99 -9.58 -4.05
N ARG A 52 11.85 -10.24 -4.83
CA ARG A 52 13.26 -10.45 -4.45
C ARG A 52 14.00 -9.14 -4.22
N MET A 53 13.78 -8.16 -5.10
CA MET A 53 14.43 -6.85 -4.94
C MET A 53 13.86 -6.08 -3.75
N ALA A 54 12.57 -6.20 -3.45
CA ALA A 54 11.98 -5.58 -2.28
C ALA A 54 12.61 -6.11 -0.99
N TYR A 55 12.85 -7.43 -0.87
CA TYR A 55 13.63 -8.02 0.23
C TYR A 55 15.04 -7.47 0.38
N GLN A 56 15.70 -7.11 -0.72
CA GLN A 56 17.04 -6.52 -0.68
C GLN A 56 17.03 -5.03 -0.30
N VAL A 57 16.02 -4.29 -0.78
CA VAL A 57 15.91 -2.83 -0.59
C VAL A 57 15.32 -2.47 0.76
N PHE A 58 14.40 -3.29 1.25
CA PHE A 58 13.77 -3.19 2.56
C PHE A 58 14.21 -4.39 3.39
N PRO A 59 15.45 -4.38 3.90
CA PRO A 59 15.87 -5.37 4.88
C PRO A 59 14.91 -5.25 6.06
N GLY A 60 14.40 -6.40 6.52
CA GLY A 60 13.28 -6.48 7.46
C GLY A 60 13.56 -5.89 8.84
N GLU A 61 13.21 -6.65 9.87
CA GLU A 61 13.08 -6.19 11.25
C GLU A 61 14.41 -5.61 11.79
N THR A 62 14.43 -4.30 12.03
CA THR A 62 15.61 -3.59 12.55
C THR A 62 15.26 -2.50 13.56
N ARG A 63 14.00 -2.04 13.59
CA ARG A 63 13.54 -1.00 14.49
C ARG A 63 12.75 -1.61 15.65
N SER A 64 13.00 -1.06 16.84
CA SER A 64 12.26 -1.34 18.07
C SER A 64 12.04 -0.02 18.82
N GLY A 65 11.07 0.00 19.74
CA GLY A 65 10.74 1.17 20.56
C GLY A 65 9.47 1.90 20.11
N PRO A 66 9.23 3.14 20.59
CA PRO A 66 7.96 3.83 20.40
C PRO A 66 7.68 4.13 18.92
N TRP A 67 6.39 4.14 18.55
CA TRP A 67 5.94 4.48 17.21
C TRP A 67 6.00 5.98 16.97
N THR A 68 6.72 6.39 15.93
CA THR A 68 6.77 7.79 15.50
C THR A 68 5.53 8.16 14.68
N ALA A 69 5.19 9.44 14.63
CA ALA A 69 4.08 9.92 13.80
C ALA A 69 4.27 9.58 12.30
N ALA A 70 5.52 9.58 11.82
CA ALA A 70 5.85 9.20 10.45
C ALA A 70 5.61 7.70 10.19
N GLU A 71 5.95 6.83 11.14
CA GLU A 71 5.66 5.40 11.03
C GLU A 71 4.16 5.12 11.06
N ILE A 72 3.41 5.79 11.94
CA ILE A 72 1.94 5.68 11.98
C ILE A 72 1.32 6.15 10.67
N GLN A 73 1.79 7.27 10.12
CA GLN A 73 1.31 7.76 8.83
C GLN A 73 1.64 6.76 7.72
N ARG A 74 2.85 6.21 7.70
CA ARG A 74 3.26 5.21 6.72
C ARG A 74 2.46 3.90 6.83
N LEU A 75 2.17 3.47 8.05
CA LEU A 75 1.30 2.33 8.35
C LEU A 75 -0.09 2.54 7.72
N ARG A 76 -0.73 3.69 7.99
CA ARG A 76 -2.04 4.04 7.41
C ARG A 76 -2.03 4.04 5.88
N GLU A 77 -0.98 4.57 5.26
CA GLU A 77 -0.86 4.58 3.79
C GLU A 77 -0.80 3.17 3.18
N CYS A 78 -0.29 2.19 3.92
CA CYS A 78 -0.18 0.81 3.47
C CYS A 78 -1.44 -0.03 3.73
N LEU A 79 -2.27 0.35 4.71
CA LEU A 79 -3.50 -0.37 5.02
C LEU A 79 -4.45 -0.41 3.82
N GLY A 80 -5.03 -1.58 3.57
CA GLY A 80 -5.83 -1.89 2.39
C GLY A 80 -5.09 -1.92 1.05
N CYS A 81 -3.75 -1.82 1.04
CA CYS A 81 -2.94 -1.98 -0.17
C CYS A 81 -1.93 -3.11 -0.10
N SER A 82 -1.48 -3.46 1.11
CA SER A 82 -0.47 -4.49 1.34
C SER A 82 -0.81 -5.33 2.56
N ALA A 83 -0.39 -6.59 2.54
CA ALA A 83 -0.52 -7.49 3.69
C ALA A 83 0.40 -7.03 4.85
N PRO A 84 0.05 -7.34 6.12
CA PRO A 84 0.83 -6.94 7.30
C PRO A 84 2.32 -7.30 7.23
N GLU A 85 2.69 -8.42 6.59
CA GLU A 85 4.07 -8.86 6.39
C GLU A 85 4.86 -7.89 5.52
N VAL A 86 4.24 -7.39 4.45
CA VAL A 86 4.83 -6.38 3.57
C VAL A 86 4.94 -5.05 4.31
N ILE A 87 3.95 -4.70 5.13
CA ILE A 87 3.98 -3.49 5.95
C ILE A 87 5.12 -3.56 6.97
N ALA A 88 5.28 -4.68 7.67
CA ALA A 88 6.37 -4.96 8.59
C ALA A 88 7.74 -4.78 7.93
N GLN A 89 7.88 -5.33 6.73
CA GLN A 89 9.08 -5.16 5.93
C GLN A 89 9.34 -3.69 5.54
N VAL A 90 8.32 -2.95 5.10
CA VAL A 90 8.44 -1.53 4.72
C VAL A 90 8.81 -0.65 5.91
N LEU A 91 8.25 -0.92 7.08
CA LEU A 91 8.52 -0.18 8.32
C LEU A 91 9.82 -0.63 8.99
N GLY A 92 10.33 -1.82 8.64
CA GLY A 92 11.45 -2.45 9.32
C GLY A 92 11.15 -2.81 10.77
N ARG A 93 9.89 -3.18 11.06
CA ARG A 93 9.41 -3.55 12.40
C ARG A 93 8.91 -4.99 12.45
N PRO A 94 8.94 -5.64 13.62
CA PRO A 94 8.39 -6.98 13.79
C PRO A 94 6.92 -7.05 13.38
N LEU A 95 6.54 -8.14 12.72
CA LEU A 95 5.15 -8.36 12.28
C LEU A 95 4.15 -8.24 13.45
N ALA A 96 4.51 -8.80 14.61
CA ALA A 96 3.68 -8.73 15.81
C ALA A 96 3.46 -7.28 16.29
N GLU A 97 4.47 -6.41 16.23
CA GLU A 97 4.32 -5.00 16.57
C GLU A 97 3.40 -4.27 15.58
N VAL A 98 3.54 -4.56 14.28
CA VAL A 98 2.66 -3.98 13.25
C VAL A 98 1.22 -4.41 13.47
N GLN A 99 0.96 -5.71 13.68
CA GLN A 99 -0.39 -6.21 13.95
C GLN A 99 -0.98 -5.60 15.21
N GLY A 100 -0.20 -5.54 16.30
CA GLY A 100 -0.60 -4.86 17.54
C GLY A 100 -0.95 -3.39 17.29
N GLN A 101 -0.12 -2.68 16.53
CA GLN A 101 -0.36 -1.28 16.22
C GLN A 101 -1.61 -1.06 15.35
N ILE A 102 -1.90 -1.95 14.41
CA ILE A 102 -3.14 -1.91 13.61
C ILE A 102 -4.36 -2.03 14.53
N VAL A 103 -4.33 -2.97 15.48
CA VAL A 103 -5.39 -3.14 16.47
C VAL A 103 -5.54 -1.88 17.33
N GLU A 104 -4.45 -1.29 17.81
CA GLU A 104 -4.51 -0.06 18.59
C GLU A 104 -5.06 1.13 17.78
N LEU A 105 -4.71 1.25 16.49
CA LEU A 105 -5.29 2.26 15.62
C LEU A 105 -6.80 2.08 15.43
N GLY A 106 -7.28 0.84 15.35
CA GLY A 106 -8.72 0.54 15.28
C GLY A 106 -9.48 0.86 16.57
N ARG A 107 -8.81 0.79 17.72
CA ARG A 107 -9.36 1.19 19.03
C ARG A 107 -9.41 2.70 19.22
N GLN A 108 -8.44 3.42 18.68
CA GLN A 108 -8.35 4.88 18.77
C GLN A 108 -9.31 5.54 17.79
N GLN A 109 -10.58 5.64 18.18
CA GLN A 109 -11.61 6.29 17.39
C GLN A 109 -11.77 7.76 17.78
N LYS A 110 -11.74 8.64 16.80
CA LYS A 110 -12.00 10.07 16.96
C LYS A 110 -13.50 10.33 16.80
N SER A 111 -14.09 10.95 17.82
CA SER A 111 -15.38 11.60 17.71
C SER A 111 -15.18 13.04 17.22
N GLY A 112 -16.07 13.52 16.34
CA GLY A 112 -15.99 14.89 15.81
C GLY A 112 -16.40 15.03 14.36
N LYS A 113 -16.47 16.27 13.88
CA LYS A 113 -16.85 16.57 12.49
C LYS A 113 -15.78 16.06 11.53
N TRP A 114 -16.22 15.61 10.35
CA TRP A 114 -15.34 15.29 9.23
C TRP A 114 -14.81 16.58 8.60
N THR A 115 -13.49 16.67 8.44
CA THR A 115 -12.86 17.76 7.69
C THR A 115 -13.06 17.55 6.19
N ARG A 116 -13.00 18.63 5.40
CA ARG A 116 -13.09 18.54 3.94
C ARG A 116 -12.01 17.62 3.34
N GLN A 117 -10.81 17.65 3.91
CA GLN A 117 -9.70 16.81 3.48
C GLN A 117 -9.96 15.33 3.76
N GLU A 118 -10.44 14.98 4.97
CA GLU A 118 -10.80 13.58 5.29
C GLU A 118 -11.90 13.06 4.36
N VAL A 119 -12.90 13.88 4.02
CA VAL A 119 -13.97 13.46 3.11
C VAL A 119 -13.46 13.26 1.69
N ALA A 120 -12.63 14.17 1.19
CA ALA A 120 -12.02 14.03 -0.14
C ALA A 120 -11.14 12.78 -0.22
N GLU A 121 -10.37 12.51 0.83
CA GLU A 121 -9.55 11.32 0.96
C GLU A 121 -10.40 10.05 1.01
N LEU A 122 -11.45 10.03 1.84
CA LEU A 122 -12.37 8.89 1.96
C LEU A 122 -12.97 8.55 0.60
N LYS A 123 -13.53 9.55 -0.10
CA LYS A 123 -14.11 9.33 -1.45
C LYS A 123 -13.11 8.78 -2.46
N ARG A 124 -11.82 9.10 -2.32
CA ARG A 124 -10.77 8.59 -3.21
C ARG A 124 -10.44 7.11 -2.94
N VAL A 125 -10.54 6.66 -1.69
CA VAL A 125 -10.16 5.29 -1.30
C VAL A 125 -11.35 4.36 -1.06
N TYR A 126 -12.56 4.90 -0.94
CA TYR A 126 -13.76 4.12 -0.72
C TYR A 126 -14.01 3.16 -1.88
N GLY A 127 -14.41 1.92 -1.57
CA GLY A 127 -14.57 0.84 -2.55
C GLY A 127 -13.25 0.20 -3.04
N THR A 128 -12.08 0.76 -2.70
CA THR A 128 -10.77 0.16 -2.99
C THR A 128 -10.13 -0.52 -1.79
N ARG A 129 -10.71 -0.33 -0.59
CA ARG A 129 -10.26 -0.84 0.70
C ARG A 129 -11.46 -1.35 1.49
N THR A 130 -11.21 -2.23 2.47
CA THR A 130 -12.26 -2.71 3.37
C THR A 130 -12.66 -1.62 4.37
N ASP A 131 -13.86 -1.73 4.94
CA ASP A 131 -14.32 -0.79 5.95
C ASP A 131 -13.43 -0.83 7.20
N GLU A 132 -12.85 -1.99 7.54
CA GLU A 132 -11.92 -2.17 8.64
C GLU A 132 -10.61 -1.39 8.41
N ASP A 133 -10.05 -1.46 7.20
CA ASP A 133 -8.88 -0.69 6.83
C ASP A 133 -9.18 0.81 6.87
N LEU A 134 -10.33 1.23 6.33
CA LEU A 134 -10.76 2.62 6.35
C LEU A 134 -10.96 3.13 7.78
N ALA A 135 -11.55 2.32 8.67
CA ALA A 135 -11.69 2.65 10.08
C ALA A 135 -10.34 2.93 10.74
N CYS A 136 -9.32 2.11 10.45
CA CYS A 136 -7.97 2.31 10.95
C CYS A 136 -7.26 3.54 10.34
N ILE A 137 -7.45 3.76 9.02
CA ILE A 137 -6.86 4.88 8.28
C ILE A 137 -7.37 6.22 8.79
N PHE A 138 -8.69 6.35 8.95
CA PHE A 138 -9.32 7.59 9.38
C PHE A 138 -9.45 7.70 10.91
N SER A 139 -9.14 6.63 11.65
CA SER A 139 -9.39 6.54 13.09
C SER A 139 -10.86 6.85 13.40
N ARG A 140 -11.79 6.21 12.67
CA ARG A 140 -13.24 6.38 12.79
C ARG A 140 -13.93 5.03 12.90
N SER A 141 -15.11 4.98 13.48
CA SER A 141 -15.92 3.75 13.48
C SER A 141 -16.35 3.38 12.05
N ILE A 142 -16.53 2.08 11.80
CA ILE A 142 -17.07 1.56 10.54
C ILE A 142 -18.42 2.23 10.20
N GLU A 143 -19.28 2.43 11.21
CA GLU A 143 -20.55 3.13 11.06
C GLU A 143 -20.35 4.56 10.54
N SER A 144 -19.37 5.30 11.08
CA SER A 144 -19.08 6.67 10.63
C SER A 144 -18.50 6.70 9.22
N ILE A 145 -17.71 5.69 8.84
CA ILE A 145 -17.19 5.53 7.47
C ILE A 145 -18.35 5.34 6.48
N ARG A 146 -19.24 4.38 6.75
CA ARG A 146 -20.40 4.08 5.90
C ARG A 146 -21.33 5.29 5.76
N ALA A 147 -21.72 5.87 6.90
CA ALA A 147 -22.61 7.03 6.91
C ALA A 147 -22.03 8.26 6.21
N LYS A 148 -20.70 8.34 6.03
CA LYS A 148 -20.06 9.45 5.31
C LYS A 148 -19.81 9.15 3.83
N ALA A 149 -19.80 7.88 3.45
CA ALA A 149 -19.61 7.43 2.09
C ALA A 149 -20.92 7.41 1.28
N ASP A 150 -22.06 7.22 1.95
CA ASP A 150 -23.42 7.44 1.42
C ASP A 150 -23.62 8.90 0.97
#